data_AF-A0A845H1A9-F1
#
_entry.id   AF-A0A845H1A9-F1
#
_cell.length_a   1.000
_cell.length_b   1.000
_cell.length_c   1.000
_cell.angle_alpha   90.00
_cell.angle_beta   90.00
_cell.angle_gamma   90.00
#
_symmetry.space_group_name_H-M   'P 1'
#
loop_
_entity.id
_entity.type
_entity.pdbx_description
1 polymer ?
#
loop_
_entity_poly.entity_id
_entity_poly.type
_entity_poly.pdbx_seq_one_letter_code
_entity_poly.pdbx_strand_id
1 'polypeptide(L)'
;SAAALRQLAAIWGLALPDGEPCPTAARLNLRCLQAKGGMAELRLLDRPAMLTLHDDPTAPNYVLLTAIDDGGATIVAPGGKPQRIGLDALAARFDGEFTTFWRAPRSWRDEVSGGDHGPDVDWLARRLAQIYGLKKPLDDQPLSAGLRARLVDFQTEQHLKADGVAGPKTFIRLYQLGGVQEPRLLAASAGAGK
;
A
#
# COMPACT_ATOMS: atom_id res chain seq x y z
N SER A 1 -9.36 -9.49 -10.69
CA SER A 1 -10.83 -9.70 -10.73
C SER A 1 -11.58 -8.52 -10.12
N ALA A 2 -12.71 -8.09 -10.72
CA ALA A 2 -13.51 -6.98 -10.20
C ALA A 2 -14.22 -7.30 -8.87
N ALA A 3 -14.66 -8.54 -8.67
CA ALA A 3 -15.28 -8.98 -7.42
C ALA A 3 -14.28 -9.00 -6.26
N ALA A 4 -13.06 -9.48 -6.52
CA ALA A 4 -11.97 -9.48 -5.54
C ALA A 4 -11.61 -8.05 -5.10
N LEU A 5 -11.49 -7.10 -6.04
CA LEU A 5 -11.22 -5.70 -5.69
C LEU A 5 -12.34 -5.05 -4.88
N ARG A 6 -13.62 -5.37 -5.15
CA ARG A 6 -14.73 -4.91 -4.30
C ARG A 6 -14.66 -5.48 -2.89
N GLN A 7 -14.36 -6.76 -2.74
CA GLN A 7 -14.18 -7.38 -1.44
C GLN A 7 -12.95 -6.82 -0.70
N LEU A 8 -11.87 -6.50 -1.42
CA LEU A 8 -10.71 -5.82 -0.86
C LEU A 8 -11.09 -4.42 -0.36
N ALA A 9 -11.87 -3.64 -1.12
CA ALA A 9 -12.33 -2.32 -0.69
C ALA A 9 -13.21 -2.38 0.57
N ALA A 10 -13.98 -3.47 0.77
CA ALA A 10 -14.74 -3.68 1.99
C ALA A 10 -13.84 -3.80 3.23
N ILE A 11 -12.65 -4.39 3.11
CA ILE A 11 -11.63 -4.42 4.19
C ILE A 11 -11.16 -3.00 4.55
N TRP A 12 -11.20 -2.09 3.57
CA TRP A 12 -10.92 -0.67 3.75
C TRP A 12 -12.12 0.15 4.23
N GLY A 13 -13.23 -0.52 4.58
CA GLY A 13 -14.46 0.11 5.05
C GLY A 13 -15.26 0.81 3.96
N LEU A 14 -15.03 0.46 2.68
CA LEU A 14 -15.71 1.09 1.54
C LEU A 14 -16.52 0.07 0.74
N ALA A 15 -17.79 0.39 0.51
CA ALA A 15 -18.61 -0.28 -0.50
C ALA A 15 -18.46 0.48 -1.82
N LEU A 16 -17.88 -0.16 -2.84
CA LEU A 16 -17.71 0.48 -4.14
C LEU A 16 -19.02 0.44 -4.94
N PRO A 17 -19.39 1.54 -5.61
CA PRO A 17 -20.52 1.54 -6.53
C PRO A 17 -20.23 0.68 -7.77
N ASP A 18 -21.24 0.52 -8.62
CA ASP A 18 -21.11 -0.15 -9.91
C ASP A 18 -20.09 0.56 -10.82
N GLY A 19 -19.45 -0.22 -11.71
CA GLY A 19 -18.37 0.24 -12.60
C GLY A 19 -17.02 -0.40 -12.29
N GLU A 20 -15.96 0.16 -12.88
CA GLU A 20 -14.59 -0.33 -12.71
C GLU A 20 -14.08 -0.02 -11.28
N PRO A 21 -13.61 -1.03 -10.49
CA PRO A 21 -13.30 -0.84 -9.08
C PRO A 21 -12.23 0.20 -8.78
N CYS A 22 -11.15 0.28 -9.56
CA CYS A 22 -10.06 1.22 -9.30
C CYS A 22 -10.48 2.69 -9.53
N PRO A 23 -11.11 3.04 -10.67
CA PRO A 23 -11.69 4.37 -10.87
C PRO A 23 -12.76 4.75 -9.84
N THR A 24 -13.65 3.83 -9.45
CA THR A 24 -14.69 4.14 -8.46
C THR A 24 -14.12 4.31 -7.05
N ALA A 25 -13.15 3.48 -6.66
CA ALA A 25 -12.42 3.63 -5.39
C ALA A 25 -11.66 4.97 -5.32
N ALA A 26 -11.04 5.40 -6.42
CA ALA A 26 -10.27 6.64 -6.45
C ALA A 26 -11.15 7.87 -6.13
N ARG A 27 -12.42 7.88 -6.55
CA ARG A 27 -13.41 8.94 -6.21
C ARG A 27 -13.74 8.98 -4.71
N LEU A 28 -13.50 7.88 -4.00
CA LEU A 28 -13.67 7.73 -2.55
C LEU A 28 -12.35 7.88 -1.78
N ASN A 29 -11.32 8.48 -2.40
CA ASN A 29 -9.98 8.66 -1.84
C ASN A 29 -9.24 7.35 -1.53
N LEU A 30 -9.56 6.27 -2.26
CA LEU A 30 -8.87 4.98 -2.17
C LEU A 30 -8.27 4.63 -3.53
N ARG A 31 -6.95 4.72 -3.65
CA ARG A 31 -6.25 4.49 -4.93
C ARG A 31 -5.79 3.04 -5.04
N CYS A 32 -5.90 2.46 -6.23
CA CYS A 32 -5.24 1.21 -6.55
C CYS A 32 -3.73 1.44 -6.76
N LEU A 33 -2.93 0.53 -6.24
CA LEU A 33 -1.55 0.32 -6.64
C LEU A 33 -1.46 -1.09 -7.23
N GLN A 34 -1.25 -1.17 -8.54
CA GLN A 34 -0.88 -2.39 -9.23
C GLN A 34 0.64 -2.44 -9.29
N ALA A 35 1.23 -3.52 -8.80
CA ALA A 35 2.68 -3.63 -8.70
C ALA A 35 3.15 -5.07 -8.91
N LYS A 36 4.44 -5.19 -9.26
CA LYS A 36 5.19 -6.45 -9.23
C LYS A 36 6.13 -6.44 -8.02
N GLY A 37 6.11 -7.52 -7.26
CA GLY A 37 6.99 -7.73 -6.11
C GLY A 37 6.60 -8.96 -5.30
N GLY A 38 7.59 -9.65 -4.73
CA GLY A 38 7.37 -10.87 -3.94
C GLY A 38 6.86 -10.60 -2.52
N MET A 39 6.93 -11.63 -1.67
CA MET A 39 6.49 -11.57 -0.27
C MET A 39 7.16 -10.44 0.54
N ALA A 40 8.41 -10.10 0.24
CA ALA A 40 9.11 -8.99 0.88
C ALA A 40 8.45 -7.64 0.59
N GLU A 41 8.01 -7.40 -0.64
CA GLU A 41 7.29 -6.17 -1.02
C GLU A 41 5.92 -6.11 -0.34
N LEU A 42 5.17 -7.21 -0.31
CA LEU A 42 3.88 -7.29 0.38
C LEU A 42 4.03 -6.97 1.88
N ARG A 43 5.05 -7.53 2.54
CA ARG A 43 5.37 -7.24 3.94
C ARG A 43 5.80 -5.78 4.13
N LEU A 44 6.59 -5.22 3.21
CA LEU A 44 7.03 -3.82 3.27
C LEU A 44 5.86 -2.83 3.14
N LEU A 45 4.97 -3.10 2.18
CA LEU A 45 3.78 -2.30 1.97
C LEU A 45 2.74 -2.52 3.05
N ASP A 46 2.74 -3.65 3.75
CA ASP A 46 1.88 -3.96 4.89
C ASP A 46 0.41 -3.52 4.67
N ARG A 47 -0.14 -3.94 3.54
CA ARG A 47 -1.53 -3.71 3.15
C ARG A 47 -2.17 -5.01 2.67
N PRO A 48 -3.45 -5.25 2.97
CA PRO A 48 -4.20 -6.29 2.29
C PRO A 48 -4.13 -6.12 0.77
N ALA A 49 -3.99 -7.21 0.05
CA ALA A 49 -3.77 -7.19 -1.40
C ALA A 49 -4.57 -8.28 -2.10
N MET A 50 -5.01 -8.01 -3.33
CA MET A 50 -5.44 -9.03 -4.27
C MET A 50 -4.19 -9.58 -4.95
N LEU A 51 -3.92 -10.87 -4.78
CA LEU A 51 -2.85 -11.59 -5.45
C LEU A 51 -3.41 -12.29 -6.69
N THR A 52 -2.56 -12.43 -7.70
CA THR A 52 -2.75 -13.38 -8.79
C THR A 52 -1.94 -14.64 -8.46
N LEU A 53 -2.62 -15.78 -8.27
CA LEU A 53 -1.98 -17.08 -8.06
C LEU A 53 -2.01 -17.88 -9.36
N HIS A 54 -0.90 -18.56 -9.63
CA HIS A 54 -0.66 -19.36 -10.83
C HIS A 54 -0.81 -20.85 -10.53
N ASP A 55 -1.98 -21.23 -10.02
CA ASP A 55 -2.29 -22.61 -9.63
C ASP A 55 -2.85 -23.42 -10.80
N ASP A 56 -3.48 -22.75 -11.76
CA ASP A 56 -4.14 -23.33 -12.92
C ASP A 56 -3.58 -22.70 -14.20
N PRO A 57 -3.08 -23.49 -15.16
CA PRO A 57 -2.56 -22.99 -16.43
C PRO A 57 -3.64 -22.36 -17.34
N THR A 58 -4.93 -22.55 -17.05
CA THR A 58 -6.05 -22.10 -17.90
C THR A 58 -6.73 -20.83 -17.42
N ALA A 59 -6.62 -20.46 -16.14
CA ALA A 59 -7.18 -19.22 -15.61
C ALA A 59 -6.43 -18.71 -14.36
N PRO A 60 -6.11 -17.40 -14.26
CA PRO A 60 -5.51 -16.83 -13.06
C PRO A 60 -6.48 -16.92 -11.88
N ASN A 61 -6.01 -17.45 -10.76
CA ASN A 61 -6.79 -17.53 -9.53
C ASN A 61 -6.53 -16.27 -8.69
N TYR A 62 -7.55 -15.43 -8.50
CA TYR A 62 -7.44 -14.23 -7.67
C TYR A 62 -7.83 -14.53 -6.24
N VAL A 63 -6.95 -14.21 -5.29
CA VAL A 63 -7.25 -14.32 -3.85
C VAL A 63 -6.92 -13.02 -3.14
N LEU A 64 -7.61 -12.75 -2.03
CA LEU A 64 -7.22 -11.67 -1.12
C LEU A 64 -6.27 -12.20 -0.08
N LEU A 65 -5.08 -11.61 0.00
CA LEU A 65 -4.17 -11.76 1.12
C LEU A 65 -4.53 -10.73 2.18
N THR A 66 -4.95 -11.21 3.35
CA THR A 66 -5.56 -10.37 4.40
C THR A 66 -4.78 -10.34 5.69
N ALA A 67 -3.94 -11.36 5.94
CA ALA A 67 -3.00 -11.36 7.05
C ALA A 67 -1.74 -12.17 6.70
N ILE A 68 -0.60 -11.78 7.25
CA ILE A 68 0.64 -12.56 7.33
C ILE A 68 1.16 -12.47 8.76
N ASP A 69 1.56 -13.61 9.30
CA ASP A 69 2.36 -13.70 10.52
C ASP A 69 3.46 -14.77 10.34
N ASP A 70 4.17 -15.11 11.41
CA ASP A 70 5.28 -16.08 11.36
C ASP A 70 4.84 -17.50 11.03
N GLY A 71 3.58 -17.86 11.34
CA GLY A 71 3.02 -19.18 11.12
C GLY A 71 2.27 -19.35 9.79
N GLY A 72 2.08 -18.30 9.00
CA GLY A 72 1.39 -18.42 7.71
C GLY A 72 0.72 -17.15 7.19
N ALA A 73 0.04 -17.31 6.06
CA ALA A 73 -0.77 -16.29 5.42
C ALA A 73 -2.26 -16.66 5.47
N THR A 74 -3.12 -15.67 5.64
CA THR A 74 -4.58 -15.81 5.52
C THR A 74 -5.02 -15.29 4.17
N ILE A 75 -5.53 -16.20 3.33
CA ILE A 75 -6.10 -15.90 2.02
C ILE A 75 -7.63 -16.02 2.04
N VAL A 76 -8.30 -15.28 1.16
CA VAL A 76 -9.75 -15.37 0.97
C VAL A 76 -10.05 -15.38 -0.53
N ALA A 77 -10.63 -16.45 -1.04
CA ALA A 77 -11.17 -16.45 -2.40
C ALA A 77 -12.40 -15.51 -2.48
N PRO A 78 -12.71 -14.92 -3.64
CA PRO A 78 -13.89 -14.06 -3.81
C PRO A 78 -15.17 -14.76 -3.35
N GLY A 79 -15.87 -14.19 -2.35
CA GLY A 79 -17.07 -14.79 -1.75
C GLY A 79 -16.83 -16.04 -0.90
N GLY A 80 -15.57 -16.46 -0.72
CA GLY A 80 -15.17 -17.60 0.10
C GLY A 80 -14.93 -17.25 1.56
N LYS A 81 -14.63 -18.28 2.36
CA LYS A 81 -14.20 -18.13 3.77
C LYS A 81 -12.69 -17.93 3.86
N PRO A 82 -12.18 -17.29 4.94
CA PRO A 82 -10.74 -17.22 5.19
C PRO A 82 -10.10 -18.61 5.31
N GLN A 83 -8.97 -18.78 4.66
CA GLN A 83 -8.16 -20.00 4.70
C GLN A 83 -6.73 -19.64 5.05
N ARG A 84 -6.10 -20.49 5.87
CA ARG A 84 -4.71 -20.33 6.26
C ARG A 84 -3.82 -21.24 5.43
N ILE A 85 -2.73 -20.70 4.92
CA ILE A 85 -1.75 -21.42 4.10
C ILE A 85 -0.33 -21.13 4.59
N GLY A 86 0.58 -22.07 4.38
CA GLY A 86 2.01 -21.88 4.65
C GLY A 86 2.61 -20.82 3.73
N LEU A 87 3.61 -20.08 4.23
CA LEU A 87 4.28 -19.02 3.46
C LEU A 87 5.00 -19.58 2.23
N ASP A 88 5.67 -20.72 2.35
CA ASP A 88 6.34 -21.37 1.21
C ASP A 88 5.33 -21.81 0.15
N ALA A 89 4.19 -22.34 0.59
CA ALA A 89 3.13 -22.74 -0.31
C ALA A 89 2.51 -21.54 -1.03
N LEU A 90 2.39 -20.38 -0.38
CA LEU A 90 1.97 -19.14 -1.05
C LEU A 90 3.03 -18.66 -2.04
N ALA A 91 4.29 -18.59 -1.61
CA ALA A 91 5.40 -18.10 -2.41
C ALA A 91 5.60 -18.93 -3.69
N ALA A 92 5.41 -20.25 -3.64
CA ALA A 92 5.49 -21.13 -4.80
C ALA A 92 4.43 -20.86 -5.87
N ARG A 93 3.32 -20.21 -5.50
CA ARG A 93 2.15 -19.94 -6.34
C ARG A 93 2.01 -18.49 -6.77
N PHE A 94 2.77 -17.59 -6.12
CA PHE A 94 2.71 -16.16 -6.31
C PHE A 94 3.86 -15.70 -7.22
N ASP A 95 3.53 -15.19 -8.40
CA ASP A 95 4.49 -14.71 -9.40
C ASP A 95 4.96 -13.27 -9.16
N GLY A 96 4.42 -12.63 -8.13
CA GLY A 96 4.72 -11.25 -7.78
C GLY A 96 3.68 -10.24 -8.23
N GLU A 97 2.66 -10.61 -8.99
CA GLU A 97 1.62 -9.66 -9.44
C GLU A 97 0.53 -9.45 -8.40
N PHE A 98 0.41 -8.22 -7.89
CA PHE A 98 -0.63 -7.89 -6.93
C PHE A 98 -1.24 -6.50 -7.16
N THR A 99 -2.47 -6.35 -6.67
CA THR A 99 -3.12 -5.05 -6.51
C THR A 99 -3.42 -4.80 -5.04
N THR A 100 -3.04 -3.65 -4.52
CA THR A 100 -3.47 -3.20 -3.19
C THR A 100 -4.16 -1.84 -3.29
N PHE A 101 -4.87 -1.46 -2.23
CA PHE A 101 -5.40 -0.12 -2.09
C PHE A 101 -4.52 0.70 -1.14
N TRP A 102 -4.59 2.01 -1.26
CA TRP A 102 -3.96 2.94 -0.32
C TRP A 102 -4.65 4.30 -0.35
N ARG A 103 -4.55 5.07 0.74
CA ARG A 103 -5.06 6.44 0.79
C ARG A 103 -3.96 7.43 0.41
N ALA A 104 -4.30 8.33 -0.50
CA ALA A 104 -3.44 9.46 -0.84
C ALA A 104 -3.85 10.72 -0.04
N PRO A 105 -2.92 11.66 0.19
CA PRO A 105 -3.28 13.02 0.56
C PRO A 105 -4.26 13.64 -0.45
N ARG A 106 -5.16 14.51 0.01
CA ARG A 106 -6.24 15.10 -0.82
C ARG A 106 -5.74 15.76 -2.12
N SER A 107 -4.55 16.38 -2.09
CA SER A 107 -3.97 17.11 -3.22
C SER A 107 -2.85 16.35 -3.93
N TRP A 108 -2.75 15.04 -3.70
CA TRP A 108 -1.68 14.23 -4.25
C TRP A 108 -1.78 14.10 -5.77
N ARG A 109 -0.69 14.46 -6.45
CA ARG A 109 -0.40 14.11 -7.84
C ARG A 109 0.33 12.76 -7.92
N ASP A 110 0.39 12.14 -9.09
CA ASP A 110 0.90 10.77 -9.24
C ASP A 110 2.32 10.55 -8.69
N GLU A 111 3.21 11.54 -8.81
CA GLU A 111 4.53 11.54 -8.19
C GLU A 111 4.97 12.96 -7.84
N VAL A 112 5.70 13.12 -6.73
CA VAL A 112 6.34 14.39 -6.35
C VAL A 112 7.84 14.30 -6.62
N SER A 113 8.35 15.20 -7.46
CA SER A 113 9.72 15.23 -7.98
C SER A 113 10.43 16.56 -7.69
N GLY A 114 11.74 16.62 -7.96
CA GLY A 114 12.57 17.79 -7.66
C GLY A 114 12.02 19.07 -8.28
N GLY A 115 11.87 20.12 -7.47
CA GLY A 115 11.33 21.40 -7.90
C GLY A 115 9.81 21.54 -7.84
N ASP A 116 9.05 20.45 -7.64
CA ASP A 116 7.60 20.52 -7.44
C ASP A 116 7.26 21.37 -6.21
N HIS A 117 6.11 22.04 -6.25
CA HIS A 117 5.54 22.83 -5.14
C HIS A 117 4.06 22.47 -4.93
N GLY A 118 3.51 22.90 -3.80
CA GLY A 118 2.09 22.80 -3.48
C GLY A 118 1.75 21.86 -2.32
N PRO A 119 0.46 21.60 -2.06
CA PRO A 119 0.02 21.01 -0.79
C PRO A 119 0.50 19.58 -0.54
N ASP A 120 0.79 18.79 -1.58
CA ASP A 120 1.36 17.45 -1.48
C ASP A 120 2.85 17.47 -1.13
N VAL A 121 3.60 18.48 -1.61
CA VAL A 121 4.98 18.76 -1.17
C VAL A 121 5.01 19.21 0.28
N ASP A 122 4.11 20.11 0.69
CA ASP A 122 3.99 20.55 2.08
C ASP A 122 3.64 19.41 3.02
N TRP A 123 2.76 18.51 2.58
CA TRP A 123 2.43 17.30 3.33
C TRP A 123 3.65 16.40 3.48
N LEU A 124 4.39 16.15 2.40
CA LEU A 124 5.60 15.35 2.38
C LEU A 124 6.67 15.92 3.32
N ALA A 125 6.95 17.22 3.21
CA ALA A 125 7.92 17.93 4.01
C ALA A 125 7.59 17.85 5.51
N ARG A 126 6.34 18.11 5.88
CA ARG A 126 5.88 18.03 7.28
C ARG A 126 5.97 16.60 7.81
N ARG A 127 5.65 15.59 6.99
CA ARG A 127 5.71 14.19 7.42
C ARG A 127 7.15 13.73 7.65
N LEU A 128 8.07 14.06 6.74
CA LEU A 128 9.49 13.78 6.94
C LEU A 128 10.02 14.51 8.18
N ALA A 129 9.67 15.78 8.38
CA ALA A 129 10.07 16.52 9.57
C ALA A 129 9.56 15.85 10.86
N GLN A 130 8.31 15.37 10.88
CA GLN A 130 7.77 14.63 12.02
C GLN A 130 8.55 13.34 12.31
N ILE A 131 8.82 12.54 11.28
CA ILE A 131 9.51 11.23 11.42
C ILE A 131 10.93 11.42 11.98
N TYR A 132 11.65 12.45 11.51
CA TYR A 132 13.02 12.74 11.94
C TYR A 132 13.14 13.71 13.12
N GLY A 133 12.02 14.10 13.76
CA GLY A 133 12.05 15.02 14.90
C GLY A 133 12.59 16.42 14.59
N LEU A 134 12.36 16.91 13.37
CA LEU A 134 12.85 18.20 12.87
C LEU A 134 11.82 19.31 13.07
N LYS A 135 12.28 20.57 12.98
CA LYS A 135 11.39 21.73 12.99
C LYS A 135 10.38 21.65 11.84
N LYS A 136 9.13 22.04 12.11
CA LYS A 136 8.09 22.15 11.08
C LYS A 136 8.58 23.06 9.93
N PRO A 137 8.57 22.57 8.67
CA PRO A 137 8.97 23.38 7.52
C PRO A 137 7.94 24.49 7.25
N LEU A 138 8.36 25.50 6.49
CA LEU A 138 7.44 26.47 5.89
C LEU A 138 6.60 25.77 4.82
N ASP A 139 5.36 26.21 4.67
CA ASP A 139 4.48 25.77 3.58
C ASP A 139 4.87 26.50 2.27
N ASP A 140 4.37 26.00 1.14
CA ASP A 140 4.62 26.47 -0.23
C ASP A 140 6.11 26.55 -0.61
N GLN A 141 6.91 25.61 -0.08
CA GLN A 141 8.31 25.46 -0.47
C GLN A 141 8.43 24.37 -1.54
N PRO A 142 9.34 24.52 -2.52
CA PRO A 142 9.56 23.48 -3.49
C PRO A 142 10.19 22.25 -2.83
N LEU A 143 10.14 21.10 -3.52
CA LEU A 143 11.02 19.96 -3.25
C LEU A 143 12.47 20.33 -3.58
N SER A 144 13.05 21.14 -2.71
CA SER A 144 14.41 21.65 -2.79
C SER A 144 15.43 20.51 -2.71
N ALA A 145 16.68 20.79 -3.11
CA ALA A 145 17.75 19.80 -3.02
C ALA A 145 17.91 19.20 -1.61
N GLY A 146 17.77 20.02 -0.56
CA GLY A 146 17.85 19.56 0.82
C GLY A 146 16.68 18.66 1.24
N LEU A 147 15.45 19.01 0.84
CA LEU A 147 14.29 18.16 1.13
C LEU A 147 14.33 16.85 0.31
N ARG A 148 14.80 16.93 -0.94
CA ARG A 148 14.99 15.76 -1.80
C ARG A 148 16.06 14.82 -1.26
N ALA A 149 17.17 15.33 -0.74
CA ALA A 149 18.18 14.50 -0.07
C ALA A 149 17.58 13.72 1.11
N ARG A 150 16.79 14.39 1.96
CA ARG A 150 16.08 13.73 3.06
C ARG A 150 15.07 12.68 2.59
N LEU A 151 14.42 12.93 1.46
CA LEU A 151 13.53 11.95 0.83
C LEU A 151 14.31 10.71 0.39
N VAL A 152 15.50 10.87 -0.21
CA VAL A 152 16.39 9.77 -0.59
C VAL A 152 16.85 8.98 0.64
N ASP A 153 17.22 9.67 1.73
CA ASP A 153 17.59 9.01 3.00
C ASP A 153 16.43 8.17 3.52
N PHE A 154 15.23 8.76 3.57
CA PHE A 154 14.00 8.04 3.95
C PHE A 154 13.75 6.82 3.05
N GLN A 155 13.82 6.98 1.74
CA GLN A 155 13.62 5.87 0.82
C GLN A 155 14.63 4.74 1.07
N THR A 156 15.90 5.07 1.31
CA THR A 156 16.95 4.10 1.61
C THR A 156 16.67 3.35 2.91
N GLU A 157 16.36 4.08 3.99
CA GLU A 157 16.02 3.51 5.31
C GLU A 157 14.76 2.63 5.25
N GLN A 158 13.82 2.98 4.37
CA GLN A 158 12.57 2.25 4.19
C GLN A 158 12.64 1.18 3.10
N HIS A 159 13.84 0.83 2.60
CA HIS A 159 14.04 -0.17 1.55
C HIS A 159 13.20 0.06 0.29
N LEU A 160 12.98 1.34 -0.05
CA LEU A 160 12.36 1.79 -1.29
C LEU A 160 13.43 2.14 -2.32
N LYS A 161 12.99 2.39 -3.56
CA LYS A 161 13.85 3.00 -4.59
C LYS A 161 14.23 4.41 -4.15
N ALA A 162 15.52 4.64 -3.92
CA ALA A 162 16.07 5.90 -3.39
C ALA A 162 16.42 6.91 -4.51
N ASP A 163 15.41 7.33 -5.28
CA ASP A 163 15.56 8.24 -6.43
C ASP A 163 15.18 9.72 -6.13
N GLY A 164 14.66 9.96 -4.92
CA GLY A 164 14.14 11.26 -4.51
C GLY A 164 12.85 11.65 -5.23
N VAL A 165 12.11 10.66 -5.72
CA VAL A 165 10.76 10.80 -6.29
C VAL A 165 9.75 10.12 -5.38
N ALA A 166 8.80 10.89 -4.85
CA ALA A 166 7.77 10.35 -3.97
C ALA A 166 6.55 9.89 -4.78
N GLY A 167 6.56 8.62 -5.19
CA GLY A 167 5.40 7.91 -5.75
C GLY A 167 4.57 7.15 -4.71
N PRO A 168 3.61 6.31 -5.13
CA PRO A 168 2.69 5.60 -4.25
C PRO A 168 3.34 4.85 -3.09
N LYS A 169 4.40 4.05 -3.36
CA LYS A 169 5.09 3.26 -2.33
C LYS A 169 5.71 4.14 -1.24
N THR A 170 6.27 5.28 -1.62
CA THR A 170 6.81 6.28 -0.70
C THR A 170 5.72 6.86 0.19
N PHE A 171 4.59 7.28 -0.38
CA PHE A 171 3.45 7.79 0.40
C PHE A 171 2.84 6.73 1.31
N ILE A 172 2.76 5.47 0.87
CA ILE A 172 2.34 4.34 1.71
C ILE A 172 3.21 4.26 2.95
N ARG A 173 4.54 4.21 2.82
CA ARG A 173 5.46 4.13 3.97
C ARG A 173 5.36 5.34 4.89
N LEU A 174 5.22 6.54 4.32
CA LEU A 174 5.04 7.78 5.08
C LEU A 174 3.74 7.78 5.90
N TYR A 175 2.64 7.24 5.37
CA TYR A 175 1.37 7.08 6.10
C TYR A 175 1.52 6.10 7.27
N GLN A 176 2.18 4.97 7.02
CA GLN A 176 2.37 3.92 8.00
C GLN A 176 3.18 4.37 9.21
N LEU A 177 4.32 5.03 8.97
CA LEU A 177 5.16 5.59 10.04
C LEU A 177 4.54 6.84 10.67
N GLY A 178 3.62 7.48 9.96
CA GLY A 178 2.87 8.64 10.43
C GLY A 178 1.67 8.32 11.34
N GLY A 179 1.41 7.04 11.66
CA GLY A 179 0.33 6.61 12.56
C GLY A 179 -1.07 6.64 11.96
N VAL A 180 -1.20 6.71 10.63
CA VAL A 180 -2.52 6.68 9.99
C VAL A 180 -3.12 5.28 10.12
N GLN A 181 -4.33 5.20 10.67
CA GLN A 181 -5.05 3.94 10.82
C GLN A 181 -5.58 3.47 9.47
N GLU A 182 -5.00 2.37 8.97
CA GLU A 182 -5.37 1.71 7.73
C GLU A 182 -5.30 0.20 7.97
N PRO A 183 -6.03 -0.62 7.19
CA PRO A 183 -5.90 -2.07 7.27
C PRO A 183 -4.44 -2.49 7.06
N ARG A 184 -3.94 -3.34 7.96
CA ARG A 184 -2.56 -3.84 7.96
C ARG A 184 -2.57 -5.33 7.67
N LEU A 185 -1.60 -5.76 6.87
CA LEU A 185 -1.35 -7.16 6.56
C LEU A 185 -0.62 -7.88 7.72
N LEU A 186 0.25 -7.17 8.43
CA LEU A 186 1.09 -7.68 9.52
C LEU A 186 0.50 -7.38 10.89
N ALA A 187 -0.67 -6.73 10.98
CA ALA A 187 -1.30 -6.55 12.28
C ALA A 187 -1.66 -7.92 12.85
N ALA A 188 -1.16 -8.16 14.06
CA ALA A 188 -1.46 -9.35 14.85
C ALA A 188 -2.96 -9.61 14.80
N SER A 189 -3.32 -10.82 14.38
CA SER A 189 -4.62 -11.46 14.55
C SER A 189 -5.48 -10.74 15.59
N ALA A 190 -6.32 -9.81 15.14
CA ALA A 190 -7.38 -9.28 15.98
C ALA A 190 -8.20 -10.50 16.43
N GLY A 191 -8.21 -10.73 17.73
CA GLY A 191 -8.47 -12.02 18.33
C GLY A 191 -9.76 -12.69 17.84
N ALA A 192 -9.62 -13.95 17.45
CA ALA A 192 -10.60 -14.94 17.85
C ALA A 192 -10.58 -14.97 19.39
N GLY A 193 -11.54 -14.30 20.04
CA GLY A 193 -11.66 -14.33 21.49
C GLY A 193 -12.51 -13.22 22.09
N LYS A 194 -13.84 -13.31 21.94
CA LYS A 194 -14.74 -13.81 22.99
C LYS A 194 -16.10 -14.15 22.40
#